data_AF-A0A239DDW3-F1
#
_entry.id   AF-A0A239DDW3-F1
#
_cell.length_a   1.000
_cell.length_b   1.000
_cell.length_c   1.000
_cell.angle_alpha   90.00
_cell.angle_beta   90.00
_cell.angle_gamma   90.00
#
_symmetry.space_group_name_H-M   'P 1'
#
loop_
_entity.id
_entity.type
_entity.pdbx_description
1 polymer ?
#
loop_
_entity_poly.entity_id
_entity_poly.type
_entity_poly.pdbx_seq_one_letter_code
_entity_poly.pdbx_strand_id
1 'polypeptide(L)'
;MNDLAWLSRTELIVGRAGLEKLAKKHVLVVGLGGVGSFAAEFICRSGVGEMTIIDGDAVDVSNCNRQLPATQKNVGQLKADWMEERLTAINPALKIHVIREFLKPDAMYNLLQENEYDYVVDCIDSFSPKLHLIESAYKRGFPLVSSMGAGGKVDPTQIRIADISETYNCKLAKHVRKRIKNKGIASGFKAVFSTELYLKDSLMMTDGRNFKKSAYGTMSFLPAAFGCSCASVVVNDLLAG
;
A
#
# COMPACT_ATOMS: atom_id res chain seq x y z
N MET A 1 -19.66 21.56 10.90
CA MET A 1 -19.75 20.17 11.37
C MET A 1 -19.30 19.28 10.23
N ASN A 2 -18.27 18.46 10.43
CA ASN A 2 -17.93 17.41 9.45
C ASN A 2 -19.15 16.50 9.35
N ASP A 3 -19.82 16.53 8.20
CA ASP A 3 -20.91 15.61 7.93
C ASP A 3 -20.31 14.21 7.79
N LEU A 4 -20.46 13.39 8.83
CA LEU A 4 -20.03 11.99 8.85
C LEU A 4 -21.15 11.06 8.37
N ALA A 5 -22.25 11.57 7.79
CA ALA A 5 -23.35 10.74 7.30
C ALA A 5 -22.91 9.69 6.27
N TRP A 6 -21.89 10.01 5.46
CA TRP A 6 -21.30 9.08 4.48
C TRP A 6 -20.59 7.88 5.15
N LEU A 7 -20.21 7.99 6.43
CA LEU A 7 -19.63 6.92 7.25
C LEU A 7 -20.67 6.16 8.08
N SER A 8 -21.97 6.42 7.90
CA SER A 8 -23.05 5.80 8.69
C SER A 8 -22.99 4.27 8.77
N ARG A 9 -22.53 3.58 7.71
CA ARG A 9 -22.35 2.11 7.72
C ARG A 9 -21.13 1.67 8.52
N THR A 10 -20.03 2.42 8.45
CA THR A 10 -18.84 2.18 9.25
C THR A 10 -19.13 2.45 10.73
N GLU A 11 -19.90 3.49 11.04
CA GLU A 11 -20.30 3.85 12.41
C GLU A 11 -21.03 2.71 13.13
N LEU A 12 -21.87 1.94 12.43
CA LEU A 12 -22.55 0.78 13.01
C LEU A 12 -21.61 -0.32 13.48
N ILE A 13 -20.39 -0.39 12.93
CA ILE A 13 -19.38 -1.41 13.25
C ILE A 13 -18.44 -0.92 14.35
N VAL A 14 -17.95 0.31 14.23
CA VAL A 14 -16.86 0.83 15.09
C VAL A 14 -17.34 1.85 16.13
N GLY A 15 -18.62 2.23 16.08
CA GLY A 15 -19.20 3.29 16.89
C GLY A 15 -18.67 4.68 16.56
N ARG A 16 -19.30 5.70 17.13
CA ARG A 16 -18.89 7.09 16.96
C ARG A 16 -17.45 7.34 17.41
N ALA A 17 -17.06 6.74 18.54
CA ALA A 17 -15.71 6.85 19.09
C ALA A 17 -14.64 6.28 18.15
N GLY A 18 -14.93 5.18 17.45
CA GLY A 18 -14.02 4.61 16.46
C GLY A 18 -13.81 5.53 15.26
N LEU A 19 -14.87 6.18 14.77
CA LEU A 19 -14.75 7.17 13.69
C LEU A 19 -13.93 8.39 14.13
N GLU A 20 -14.19 8.93 15.32
CA GLU A 20 -13.44 10.07 15.86
C GLU A 20 -11.97 9.74 16.12
N LYS A 21 -11.68 8.48 16.45
CA LYS A 21 -10.32 7.96 16.56
C LYS A 21 -9.63 7.96 15.20
N LEU A 22 -10.23 7.33 14.19
CA LEU A 22 -9.69 7.27 12.82
C LEU A 22 -9.50 8.66 12.20
N ALA A 23 -10.44 9.57 12.44
CA ALA A 23 -10.38 10.95 11.93
C ALA A 23 -9.17 11.75 12.45
N LYS A 24 -8.48 11.29 13.49
CA LYS A 24 -7.26 11.91 14.03
C LYS A 24 -5.97 11.22 13.56
N LYS A 25 -6.08 10.16 12.75
CA LYS A 25 -4.94 9.34 12.33
C LYS A 25 -4.30 9.85 11.05
N HIS A 26 -2.97 9.75 11.00
CA HIS A 26 -2.15 10.06 9.83
C HIS A 26 -1.49 8.79 9.27
N VAL A 27 -1.88 8.41 8.06
CA VAL A 27 -1.36 7.21 7.40
C VAL A 27 -0.46 7.57 6.21
N LEU A 28 0.71 6.94 6.12
CA LEU A 28 1.60 6.99 4.96
C LEU A 28 1.35 5.82 4.02
N VAL A 29 1.06 6.07 2.74
CA VAL A 29 0.93 5.04 1.70
C VAL A 29 1.96 5.27 0.60
N VAL A 30 2.85 4.30 0.37
CA VAL A 30 3.93 4.40 -0.62
C VAL A 30 3.74 3.40 -1.74
N GLY A 31 3.59 3.91 -2.97
CA GLY A 31 3.24 3.17 -4.17
C GLY A 31 1.73 3.10 -4.37
N LEU A 32 1.23 3.75 -5.42
CA LEU A 32 -0.18 3.88 -5.81
C LEU A 32 -0.50 3.03 -7.06
N GLY A 33 0.21 1.91 -7.22
CA GLY A 33 -0.06 0.91 -8.24
C GLY A 33 -1.27 0.02 -7.90
N GLY A 34 -1.25 -1.24 -8.34
CA GLY A 34 -2.40 -2.14 -8.21
C GLY A 34 -2.78 -2.54 -6.78
N VAL A 35 -1.91 -2.32 -5.80
CA VAL A 35 -2.20 -2.59 -4.38
C VAL A 35 -2.49 -1.30 -3.64
N GLY A 36 -1.53 -0.36 -3.64
CA GLY A 36 -1.61 0.79 -2.74
C GLY A 36 -2.67 1.81 -3.13
N SER A 37 -3.09 1.89 -4.40
CA SER A 37 -4.24 2.72 -4.77
C SER A 37 -5.54 2.25 -4.11
N PHE A 38 -5.78 0.94 -4.08
CA PHE A 38 -6.91 0.37 -3.36
C PHE A 38 -6.73 0.45 -1.84
N ALA A 39 -5.50 0.30 -1.32
CA ALA A 39 -5.25 0.49 0.10
C ALA A 39 -5.60 1.92 0.54
N ALA A 40 -5.08 2.94 -0.15
CA ALA A 40 -5.38 4.35 0.12
C ALA A 40 -6.88 4.65 0.03
N GLU A 41 -7.55 4.15 -1.01
CA GLU A 41 -9.01 4.26 -1.19
C GLU A 41 -9.77 3.75 0.04
N PHE A 42 -9.50 2.52 0.48
CA PHE A 42 -10.27 1.91 1.57
C PHE A 42 -9.88 2.45 2.96
N ILE A 43 -8.65 2.94 3.13
CA ILE A 43 -8.24 3.66 4.34
C ILE A 43 -9.00 4.99 4.43
N CYS A 44 -9.06 5.76 3.34
CA CYS A 44 -9.86 6.99 3.27
C CYS A 44 -11.34 6.72 3.53
N ARG A 45 -11.92 5.71 2.87
CA ARG A 45 -13.33 5.31 3.05
C ARG A 45 -13.67 4.84 4.46
N SER A 46 -12.67 4.49 5.27
CA SER A 46 -12.86 4.11 6.68
C SER A 46 -12.92 5.33 7.61
N GLY A 47 -12.63 6.53 7.11
CA GLY A 47 -12.69 7.77 7.88
C GLY A 47 -11.35 8.23 8.46
N VAL A 48 -10.22 7.74 7.93
CA VAL A 48 -8.90 8.30 8.29
C VAL A 48 -8.82 9.77 7.87
N GLY A 49 -8.36 10.63 8.79
CA GLY A 49 -8.42 12.08 8.63
C GLY A 49 -7.21 12.72 7.96
N GLU A 50 -6.04 12.06 7.99
CA GLU A 50 -4.83 12.57 7.35
C GLU A 50 -4.10 11.46 6.59
N MET A 51 -3.62 11.76 5.38
CA MET A 51 -2.89 10.78 4.56
C MET A 51 -1.75 11.43 3.78
N THR A 52 -0.58 10.80 3.82
CA THR A 52 0.50 11.09 2.87
C THR A 52 0.54 9.98 1.83
N ILE A 53 0.47 10.33 0.55
CA ILE A 53 0.57 9.40 -0.57
C ILE A 53 1.81 9.71 -1.42
N ILE A 54 2.50 8.65 -1.86
CA ILE A 54 3.75 8.79 -2.62
C ILE A 54 3.73 7.86 -3.84
N ASP A 55 3.83 8.44 -5.03
CA ASP A 55 4.10 7.71 -6.28
C ASP A 55 4.68 8.67 -7.34
N GLY A 56 5.71 8.21 -8.05
CA GLY A 56 6.35 8.95 -9.14
C GLY A 56 5.95 8.49 -10.54
N ASP A 57 5.12 7.44 -10.66
CA ASP A 57 4.68 6.92 -11.96
C ASP A 57 3.51 7.72 -12.55
N ALA A 58 3.52 7.84 -13.87
CA ALA A 58 2.33 8.14 -14.65
C ALA A 58 1.52 6.86 -14.96
N VAL A 59 0.23 7.04 -15.29
CA VAL A 59 -0.64 5.98 -15.78
C VAL A 59 -0.12 5.48 -17.13
N ASP A 60 0.16 4.18 -17.20
CA ASP A 60 0.45 3.48 -18.45
C ASP A 60 -0.78 2.66 -18.88
N VAL A 61 -1.00 2.48 -20.19
CA VAL A 61 -2.15 1.71 -20.70
C VAL A 61 -2.21 0.29 -20.13
N SER A 62 -1.06 -0.34 -19.90
CA SER A 62 -0.95 -1.68 -19.29
C SER A 62 -1.40 -1.72 -17.84
N ASN A 63 -1.64 -0.58 -17.20
CA ASN A 63 -2.09 -0.48 -15.81
C ASN A 63 -3.61 -0.64 -15.68
N CYS A 64 -4.37 -0.39 -16.75
CA CYS A 64 -5.84 -0.40 -16.76
C CYS A 64 -6.44 -1.74 -16.33
N ASN A 65 -5.69 -2.84 -16.43
CA ASN A 65 -6.20 -4.15 -16.02
C ASN A 65 -6.29 -4.32 -14.49
N ARG A 66 -5.57 -3.51 -13.68
CA ARG A 66 -5.36 -3.82 -12.25
C ARG A 66 -5.10 -2.64 -11.32
N GLN A 67 -5.03 -1.40 -11.81
CA GLN A 67 -4.71 -0.24 -10.98
C GLN A 67 -5.91 0.71 -10.95
N LEU A 68 -6.35 1.08 -9.74
CA LEU A 68 -7.51 1.95 -9.53
C LEU A 68 -7.41 3.31 -10.26
N PRO A 69 -6.27 4.03 -10.27
CA PRO A 69 -6.17 5.31 -10.96
C PRO A 69 -6.06 5.17 -12.48
N ALA A 70 -5.91 3.96 -13.03
CA ALA A 70 -5.64 3.78 -14.45
C ALA A 70 -6.91 3.59 -15.27
N THR A 71 -7.16 4.52 -16.20
CA THR A 71 -8.20 4.41 -17.23
C THR A 71 -7.58 4.66 -18.60
N GLN A 72 -8.27 4.29 -19.68
CA GLN A 72 -7.78 4.65 -21.01
C GLN A 72 -7.78 6.17 -21.27
N LYS A 73 -8.54 6.95 -20.49
CA LYS A 73 -8.69 8.39 -20.68
C LYS A 73 -7.56 9.23 -20.07
N ASN A 74 -6.80 8.66 -19.14
CA ASN A 74 -5.82 9.40 -18.36
C ASN A 74 -4.39 8.85 -18.45
N VAL A 75 -4.11 8.08 -19.51
CA VAL A 75 -2.76 7.63 -19.84
C VAL A 75 -1.83 8.84 -19.93
N GLY A 76 -0.65 8.74 -19.29
CA GLY A 76 0.36 9.79 -19.21
C GLY A 76 0.20 10.77 -18.04
N GLN A 77 -0.90 10.72 -17.29
CA GLN A 77 -1.09 11.56 -16.10
C GLN A 77 -0.55 10.88 -14.84
N LEU A 78 -0.11 11.65 -13.85
CA LEU A 78 0.47 11.11 -12.62
C LEU A 78 -0.58 10.33 -11.80
N LYS A 79 -0.21 9.14 -11.33
CA LYS A 79 -1.10 8.32 -10.48
C LYS A 79 -1.44 9.03 -9.18
N ALA A 80 -0.47 9.76 -8.63
CA ALA A 80 -0.62 10.52 -7.39
C ALA A 80 -1.70 11.61 -7.50
N ASP A 81 -1.76 12.34 -8.62
CA ASP A 81 -2.77 13.37 -8.86
C ASP A 81 -4.18 12.78 -8.92
N TRP A 82 -4.35 11.68 -9.66
CA TRP A 82 -5.64 11.00 -9.74
C TRP A 82 -6.13 10.46 -8.40
N MET A 83 -5.20 9.94 -7.59
CA MET A 83 -5.54 9.50 -6.24
C MET A 83 -5.85 10.68 -5.32
N GLU A 84 -5.17 11.82 -5.45
CA GLU A 84 -5.49 13.03 -4.68
C GLU A 84 -6.93 13.49 -4.94
N GLU A 85 -7.29 13.69 -6.21
CA GLU A 85 -8.63 14.10 -6.63
C GLU A 85 -9.68 13.10 -6.15
N ARG A 86 -9.40 11.80 -6.33
CA ARG A 86 -10.32 10.73 -5.94
C ARG A 86 -10.55 10.68 -4.43
N LEU A 87 -9.49 10.75 -3.63
CA LEU A 87 -9.59 10.62 -2.17
C LEU A 87 -10.27 11.85 -1.55
N THR A 88 -9.99 13.04 -2.07
CA THR A 88 -10.66 14.28 -1.63
C THR A 88 -12.11 14.37 -2.10
N ALA A 89 -12.46 13.76 -3.23
CA ALA A 89 -13.87 13.60 -3.65
C ALA A 89 -14.66 12.64 -2.75
N ILE A 90 -13.98 11.66 -2.13
CA ILE A 90 -14.59 10.73 -1.14
C ILE A 90 -14.74 11.42 0.22
N ASN A 91 -13.67 12.03 0.70
CA ASN A 91 -13.63 12.72 1.97
C ASN A 91 -13.06 14.13 1.79
N PRO A 92 -13.90 15.15 1.57
CA PRO A 92 -13.46 16.54 1.40
C PRO A 92 -12.72 17.12 2.61
N ALA A 93 -12.83 16.49 3.79
CA ALA A 93 -12.14 16.89 5.01
C ALA A 93 -10.80 16.15 5.20
N LEU A 94 -10.41 15.25 4.30
CA LEU A 94 -9.12 14.56 4.35
C LEU A 94 -7.98 15.56 4.18
N LYS A 95 -7.10 15.65 5.16
CA LYS A 95 -5.83 16.36 5.02
C LYS A 95 -4.88 15.48 4.23
N ILE A 96 -4.69 15.79 2.95
CA ILE A 96 -3.89 14.98 2.02
C ILE A 96 -2.55 15.66 1.71
N HIS A 97 -1.47 14.88 1.73
CA HIS A 97 -0.13 15.31 1.31
C HIS A 97 0.34 14.41 0.17
N VAL A 98 0.79 14.99 -0.94
CA VAL A 98 1.05 14.25 -2.18
C VAL A 98 2.48 14.46 -2.64
N ILE A 99 3.26 13.39 -2.68
CA ILE A 99 4.63 13.37 -3.19
C ILE A 99 4.63 12.65 -4.54
N ARG A 100 4.91 13.42 -5.60
CA ARG A 100 4.78 13.05 -7.03
C ARG A 100 6.07 12.47 -7.62
N GLU A 101 6.90 11.87 -6.79
CA GLU A 101 8.23 11.42 -7.18
C GLU A 101 8.62 10.11 -6.49
N PHE A 102 9.57 9.41 -7.10
CA PHE A 102 10.24 8.31 -6.42
C PHE A 102 11.24 8.84 -5.40
N LEU A 103 10.96 8.60 -4.13
CA LEU A 103 11.89 8.99 -3.08
C LEU A 103 13.17 8.14 -3.14
N LYS A 104 14.29 8.85 -3.20
CA LYS A 104 15.62 8.27 -2.95
C LYS A 104 15.73 7.86 -1.47
N PRO A 105 16.66 6.95 -1.12
CA PRO A 105 16.87 6.51 0.26
C PRO A 105 16.95 7.63 1.29
N ASP A 106 17.75 8.67 1.04
CA ASP A 106 17.94 9.78 1.99
C ASP A 106 16.68 10.62 2.15
N ALA A 107 15.96 10.88 1.04
CA ALA A 107 14.69 11.61 1.09
C ALA A 107 13.60 10.83 1.83
N MET A 108 13.53 9.51 1.62
CA MET A 108 12.63 8.62 2.38
C MET A 108 12.97 8.63 3.87
N TYR A 109 14.26 8.59 4.21
CA TYR A 109 14.71 8.66 5.59
C TYR A 109 14.31 9.99 6.24
N ASN A 110 14.60 11.12 5.59
CA ASN A 110 14.27 12.46 6.10
C ASN A 110 12.76 12.62 6.29
N LEU A 111 11.96 12.19 5.31
CA LEU A 111 10.49 12.24 5.40
C LEU A 111 9.99 11.53 6.68
N LEU A 112 10.52 10.33 6.96
CA LEU A 112 10.14 9.55 8.13
C LEU A 112 10.71 10.10 9.45
N GLN A 113 11.74 10.96 9.41
CA GLN A 113 12.25 11.64 10.61
C GLN A 113 11.45 12.89 10.94
N GLU A 114 11.05 13.64 9.90
CA GLU A 114 10.41 14.95 10.01
C GLU A 114 8.90 14.87 10.27
N ASN A 115 8.29 13.70 10.10
CA ASN A 115 6.85 13.48 10.24
C ASN A 115 6.56 12.34 11.21
N GLU A 116 5.42 12.43 11.89
CA GLU A 116 4.86 11.33 12.69
C GLU A 116 3.75 10.66 11.89
N TYR A 117 3.80 9.34 11.80
CA TYR A 117 2.77 8.54 11.15
C TYR A 117 2.21 7.52 12.14
N ASP A 118 0.89 7.42 12.22
CA ASP A 118 0.25 6.38 13.01
C ASP A 118 0.36 5.01 12.33
N TYR A 119 0.56 4.99 11.00
CA TYR A 119 0.77 3.76 10.23
C TYR A 119 1.48 4.00 8.91
N VAL A 120 2.34 3.04 8.51
CA VAL A 120 3.01 3.00 7.21
C VAL A 120 2.52 1.81 6.38
N VAL A 121 2.17 2.09 5.12
CA VAL A 121 1.68 1.10 4.15
C VAL A 121 2.65 1.02 2.98
N ASP A 122 3.41 -0.06 2.93
CA ASP A 122 4.38 -0.32 1.86
C ASP A 122 3.73 -1.12 0.73
N CYS A 123 3.50 -0.45 -0.40
CA CYS A 123 2.96 -1.02 -1.64
C CYS A 123 3.92 -0.84 -2.83
N ILE A 124 5.21 -0.61 -2.54
CA ILE A 124 6.27 -0.50 -3.54
C ILE A 124 6.46 -1.86 -4.23
N ASP A 125 6.63 -1.89 -5.56
CA ASP A 125 6.90 -3.13 -6.30
C ASP A 125 8.40 -3.39 -6.55
N SER A 126 9.20 -2.34 -6.47
CA SER A 126 10.66 -2.38 -6.65
C SER A 126 11.38 -2.78 -5.36
N PHE A 127 12.34 -3.70 -5.50
CA PHE A 127 12.97 -4.34 -4.33
C PHE A 127 13.80 -3.38 -3.46
N SER A 128 14.64 -2.54 -4.06
CA SER A 128 15.52 -1.65 -3.29
C SER A 128 14.74 -0.59 -2.51
N PRO A 129 13.84 0.21 -3.11
CA PRO A 129 13.09 1.24 -2.36
C PRO A 129 12.21 0.64 -1.26
N LYS A 130 11.60 -0.54 -1.52
CA LYS A 130 10.85 -1.30 -0.51
C LYS A 130 11.67 -1.55 0.76
N LEU A 131 12.90 -2.02 0.61
CA LEU A 131 13.77 -2.31 1.75
C LEU A 131 14.14 -1.08 2.56
N HIS A 132 14.32 0.07 1.89
CA HIS A 132 14.64 1.33 2.57
C HIS A 132 13.45 1.84 3.37
N LEU A 133 12.24 1.81 2.80
CA LEU A 133 11.02 2.16 3.51
C LEU A 133 10.82 1.28 4.75
N ILE A 134 10.88 -0.05 4.58
CA ILE A 134 10.71 -1.00 5.69
C ILE A 134 11.74 -0.75 6.79
N GLU A 135 13.01 -0.60 6.43
CA GLU A 135 14.07 -0.37 7.41
C GLU A 135 13.87 0.96 8.16
N SER A 136 13.63 2.04 7.45
CA SER A 136 13.50 3.37 8.05
C SER A 136 12.26 3.46 8.94
N ALA A 137 11.11 2.93 8.49
CA ALA A 137 9.89 2.90 9.28
C ALA A 137 10.06 2.04 10.55
N TYR A 138 10.67 0.86 10.41
CA TYR A 138 10.93 -0.03 11.54
C TYR A 138 11.86 0.60 12.57
N LYS A 139 12.96 1.23 12.14
CA LYS A 139 13.91 1.91 13.03
C LYS A 139 13.30 3.09 13.77
N ARG A 140 12.33 3.77 13.15
CA ARG A 140 11.57 4.87 13.77
C ARG A 140 10.47 4.38 14.73
N GLY A 141 10.19 3.07 14.72
CA GLY A 141 9.15 2.47 15.56
C GLY A 141 7.74 2.63 15.00
N PHE A 142 7.59 2.96 13.71
CA PHE A 142 6.26 3.09 13.11
C PHE A 142 5.62 1.73 12.87
N PRO A 143 4.31 1.57 13.23
CA PRO A 143 3.53 0.43 12.76
C PRO A 143 3.54 0.35 11.23
N LEU A 144 3.74 -0.86 10.71
CA LEU A 144 3.97 -1.09 9.29
C LEU A 144 3.23 -2.34 8.80
N VAL A 145 2.59 -2.19 7.65
CA VAL A 145 2.14 -3.30 6.81
C VAL A 145 2.79 -3.22 5.44
N SER A 146 3.31 -4.34 4.95
CA SER A 146 3.96 -4.42 3.65
C SER A 146 3.27 -5.44 2.76
N SER A 147 2.91 -5.01 1.55
CA SER A 147 2.43 -5.92 0.51
C SER A 147 3.59 -6.66 -0.13
N MET A 148 3.45 -7.97 -0.22
CA MET A 148 4.37 -8.85 -0.92
C MET A 148 3.88 -9.13 -2.35
N GLY A 149 4.41 -10.16 -3.01
CA GLY A 149 4.13 -10.41 -4.43
C GLY A 149 2.71 -10.90 -4.71
N ALA A 150 1.88 -10.04 -5.32
CA ALA A 150 0.53 -10.38 -5.80
C ALA A 150 0.50 -10.95 -7.23
N GLY A 151 1.59 -10.80 -8.01
CA GLY A 151 1.64 -11.26 -9.40
C GLY A 151 1.71 -12.79 -9.53
N GLY A 152 1.22 -13.28 -10.68
CA GLY A 152 1.24 -14.69 -11.07
C GLY A 152 0.27 -15.57 -10.29
N LYS A 153 -0.79 -14.99 -9.74
CA LYS A 153 -1.72 -15.64 -8.83
C LYS A 153 -3.16 -15.30 -9.22
N VAL A 154 -4.11 -16.15 -8.82
CA VAL A 154 -5.51 -16.00 -9.24
C VAL A 154 -6.53 -16.16 -8.12
N ASP A 155 -6.16 -16.72 -6.95
CA ASP A 155 -7.11 -17.02 -5.88
C ASP A 155 -7.02 -16.02 -4.71
N PRO A 156 -7.98 -15.09 -4.56
CA PRO A 156 -7.95 -14.11 -3.48
C PRO A 156 -8.23 -14.73 -2.10
N THR A 157 -8.83 -15.93 -2.03
CA THR A 157 -9.14 -16.61 -0.75
C THR A 157 -7.87 -17.16 -0.06
N GLN A 158 -6.78 -17.24 -0.82
CA GLN A 158 -5.46 -17.66 -0.33
C GLN A 158 -4.57 -16.50 0.16
N ILE A 159 -5.10 -15.28 0.20
CA ILE A 159 -4.41 -14.16 0.84
C ILE A 159 -4.31 -14.42 2.35
N ARG A 160 -3.15 -14.12 2.92
CA ARG A 160 -2.84 -14.23 4.34
C ARG A 160 -2.12 -12.97 4.81
N ILE A 161 -2.39 -12.63 6.06
CA ILE A 161 -1.72 -11.58 6.82
C ILE A 161 -1.01 -12.29 7.96
N ALA A 162 0.31 -12.13 8.05
CA ALA A 162 1.12 -12.71 9.11
C ALA A 162 2.33 -11.81 9.39
N ASP A 163 3.13 -12.12 10.42
CA ASP A 163 4.43 -11.46 10.55
C ASP A 163 5.30 -11.80 9.33
N ILE A 164 6.18 -10.87 8.93
CA ILE A 164 7.09 -11.07 7.80
C ILE A 164 7.88 -12.39 7.93
N SER A 165 8.28 -12.78 9.14
CA SER A 165 9.04 -14.00 9.44
C SER A 165 8.30 -15.29 9.10
N GLU A 166 6.96 -15.26 9.15
CA GLU A 166 6.08 -16.42 8.97
C GLU A 166 5.64 -16.61 7.51
N THR A 167 5.98 -15.68 6.61
CA THR A 167 5.55 -15.76 5.21
C THR A 167 6.24 -16.87 4.42
N TYR A 168 5.48 -17.61 3.62
CA TYR A 168 5.95 -18.70 2.75
C TYR A 168 5.37 -18.60 1.34
N ASN A 169 5.82 -19.44 0.40
CA ASN A 169 5.40 -19.46 -1.02
C ASN A 169 5.51 -18.12 -1.78
N CYS A 170 6.16 -17.11 -1.20
CA CYS A 170 6.32 -15.79 -1.78
C CYS A 170 7.79 -15.44 -2.00
N LYS A 171 8.22 -15.39 -3.26
CA LYS A 171 9.59 -15.02 -3.65
C LYS A 171 9.98 -13.65 -3.12
N LEU A 172 9.13 -12.63 -3.28
CA LEU A 172 9.43 -11.28 -2.82
C LEU A 172 9.64 -11.27 -1.29
N ALA A 173 8.72 -11.87 -0.53
CA ALA A 173 8.82 -11.94 0.93
C ALA A 173 10.10 -12.67 1.39
N LYS A 174 10.48 -13.77 0.71
CA LYS A 174 11.74 -14.48 0.99
C LYS A 174 12.97 -13.60 0.80
N HIS A 175 13.03 -12.82 -0.29
CA HIS A 175 14.16 -11.91 -0.54
C HIS A 175 14.17 -10.74 0.44
N VAL A 176 13.00 -10.18 0.76
CA VAL A 176 12.84 -9.12 1.75
C VAL A 176 13.37 -9.60 3.09
N ARG A 177 12.83 -10.71 3.63
CA ARG A 177 13.29 -11.35 4.88
C ARG A 177 14.80 -11.51 4.93
N LYS A 178 15.38 -12.13 3.89
CA LYS A 178 16.83 -12.37 3.84
C LYS A 178 17.62 -11.06 3.96
N ARG A 179 17.16 -10.00 3.31
CA ARG A 179 17.89 -8.72 3.26
C ARG A 179 17.71 -7.88 4.52
N ILE A 180 16.50 -7.82 5.09
CA ILE A 180 16.23 -7.08 6.33
C ILE A 180 16.81 -7.79 7.57
N LYS A 181 16.91 -9.12 7.56
CA LYS A 181 17.58 -9.88 8.63
C LYS A 181 19.05 -9.50 8.77
N ASN A 182 19.73 -9.26 7.66
CA ASN A 182 21.11 -8.75 7.65
C ASN A 182 21.23 -7.31 8.21
N LYS A 183 20.10 -6.62 8.41
CA LYS A 183 20.02 -5.29 9.01
C LYS A 183 19.48 -5.33 10.45
N GLY A 184 19.39 -6.52 11.06
CA GLY A 184 18.92 -6.71 12.43
C GLY A 184 17.39 -6.82 12.58
N ILE A 185 16.64 -6.88 11.48
CA ILE A 185 15.16 -6.96 11.50
C ILE A 185 14.74 -8.38 11.13
N ALA A 186 14.36 -9.19 12.12
CA ALA A 186 13.95 -10.58 11.90
C ALA A 186 12.43 -10.77 11.77
N SER A 187 11.66 -9.91 12.44
CA SER A 187 10.19 -9.92 12.58
C SER A 187 9.74 -8.51 13.00
N GLY A 188 8.45 -8.34 13.28
CA GLY A 188 7.89 -7.14 13.90
C GLY A 188 7.11 -6.23 12.95
N PHE A 189 6.72 -6.73 11.77
CA PHE A 189 5.78 -6.03 10.91
C PHE A 189 4.92 -7.01 10.09
N LYS A 190 3.70 -6.58 9.79
CA LYS A 190 2.71 -7.41 9.07
C LYS A 190 3.03 -7.44 7.58
N ALA A 191 2.92 -8.62 7.00
CA ALA A 191 3.10 -8.85 5.58
C ALA A 191 1.81 -9.43 4.98
N VAL A 192 1.31 -8.80 3.91
CA VAL A 192 0.22 -9.34 3.10
C VAL A 192 0.84 -10.16 1.97
N PHE A 193 0.54 -11.45 1.93
CA PHE A 193 1.02 -12.39 0.91
C PHE A 193 -0.08 -13.38 0.54
N SER A 194 0.15 -14.22 -0.46
CA SER A 194 -0.74 -15.34 -0.75
C SER A 194 0.03 -16.65 -0.64
N THR A 195 -0.66 -17.68 -0.15
CA THR A 195 -0.15 -19.05 -0.01
C THR A 195 -0.06 -19.78 -1.33
N GLU A 196 -0.70 -19.24 -2.37
CA GLU A 196 -0.68 -19.76 -3.73
C GLU A 196 0.75 -19.76 -4.29
N LEU A 197 1.11 -20.83 -5.00
CA LEU A 197 2.30 -20.83 -5.83
C LEU A 197 2.02 -19.97 -7.07
N TYR A 198 3.00 -19.16 -7.46
CA TYR A 198 2.84 -18.36 -8.67
C TYR A 198 2.88 -19.23 -9.92
N LEU A 199 2.06 -18.89 -10.91
CA LEU A 199 2.05 -19.45 -12.25
C LEU A 199 3.36 -19.08 -12.94
N LYS A 200 4.26 -20.05 -13.11
CA LYS A 200 5.59 -19.83 -13.70
C LYS A 200 5.49 -19.32 -15.13
N ASP A 201 4.54 -19.84 -15.89
CA ASP A 201 4.36 -19.55 -17.31
C ASP A 201 3.75 -18.16 -17.56
N SER A 202 3.27 -17.49 -16.50
CA SER A 202 2.82 -16.10 -16.61
C SER A 202 3.97 -15.09 -16.50
N LEU A 203 5.23 -15.53 -16.42
CA LEU A 203 6.39 -14.64 -16.40
C LEU A 203 6.61 -14.08 -17.80
N MET A 204 6.60 -12.76 -17.92
CA MET A 204 7.02 -12.05 -19.11
C MET A 204 8.31 -11.28 -18.85
N MET A 205 9.18 -11.23 -19.85
CA MET A 205 10.32 -10.32 -19.87
C MET A 205 9.84 -8.94 -20.28
N THR A 206 10.38 -7.92 -19.63
CA THR A 206 10.13 -6.51 -19.98
C THR A 206 11.38 -5.95 -20.63
N ASP A 207 11.25 -4.81 -21.30
CA ASP A 207 12.35 -4.13 -21.99
C ASP A 207 13.34 -3.40 -21.06
N GLY A 208 13.22 -3.62 -19.74
CA GLY A 208 14.07 -3.01 -18.72
C GLY A 208 13.66 -1.59 -18.32
N ARG A 209 12.66 -0.97 -18.98
CA ARG A 209 12.17 0.36 -18.56
C ARG A 209 11.62 0.31 -17.14
N ASN A 210 11.71 1.43 -16.43
CA ASN A 210 11.27 1.58 -15.03
C ASN A 210 11.87 0.54 -14.07
N PHE A 211 13.13 0.11 -14.32
CA PHE A 211 13.88 -0.85 -13.49
C PHE A 211 13.22 -2.23 -13.33
N LYS A 212 12.26 -2.58 -14.18
CA LYS A 212 11.61 -3.89 -14.20
C LYS A 212 12.26 -4.73 -15.28
N LYS A 213 12.91 -5.83 -14.88
CA LYS A 213 13.48 -6.85 -15.80
C LYS A 213 12.46 -7.90 -16.24
N SER A 214 11.44 -8.11 -15.42
CA SER A 214 10.39 -9.11 -15.65
C SER A 214 9.16 -8.77 -14.83
N ALA A 215 8.00 -9.21 -15.28
CA ALA A 215 6.74 -9.11 -14.54
C ALA A 215 5.98 -10.44 -14.65
N TYR A 216 5.17 -10.75 -13.63
CA TYR A 216 4.18 -11.82 -13.77
C TYR A 216 2.85 -11.22 -14.24
N GLY A 217 2.12 -11.97 -15.07
CA GLY A 217 0.71 -11.72 -15.36
C GLY A 217 -0.09 -11.53 -14.07
N THR A 218 -1.12 -10.69 -14.12
CA THR A 218 -1.86 -10.31 -12.92
C THR A 218 -3.35 -10.28 -13.20
N MET A 219 -4.13 -11.00 -12.39
CA MET A 219 -5.60 -10.92 -12.40
C MET A 219 -6.07 -9.61 -11.79
N SER A 220 -7.06 -8.98 -12.41
CA SER A 220 -7.50 -7.62 -12.10
C SER A 220 -7.85 -7.39 -10.63
N PHE A 221 -8.55 -8.35 -10.04
CA PHE A 221 -9.05 -8.28 -8.66
C PHE A 221 -7.97 -8.60 -7.61
N LEU A 222 -6.89 -9.29 -7.96
CA LEU A 222 -5.99 -9.82 -6.94
C LEU A 222 -5.14 -8.75 -6.27
N PRO A 223 -4.49 -7.80 -6.99
CA PRO A 223 -3.84 -6.66 -6.35
C PRO A 223 -4.80 -5.82 -5.52
N ALA A 224 -6.04 -5.64 -5.98
CA ALA A 224 -7.08 -4.93 -5.24
C ALA A 224 -7.39 -5.65 -3.91
N ALA A 225 -7.53 -6.97 -3.92
CA ALA A 225 -7.74 -7.77 -2.71
C ALA A 225 -6.54 -7.70 -1.74
N PHE A 226 -5.31 -7.65 -2.25
CA PHE A 226 -4.13 -7.33 -1.43
C PHE A 226 -4.23 -5.92 -0.82
N GLY A 227 -4.68 -4.94 -1.60
CA GLY A 227 -4.89 -3.56 -1.14
C GLY A 227 -5.94 -3.48 -0.03
N CYS A 228 -7.07 -4.17 -0.19
CA CYS A 228 -8.10 -4.33 0.84
C CYS A 228 -7.53 -4.98 2.10
N SER A 229 -6.68 -5.99 1.95
CA SER A 229 -6.03 -6.67 3.08
C SER A 229 -5.08 -5.72 3.82
N CYS A 230 -4.26 -4.93 3.11
CA CYS A 230 -3.43 -3.89 3.72
C CYS A 230 -4.29 -2.85 4.47
N ALA A 231 -5.36 -2.35 3.84
CA ALA A 231 -6.27 -1.41 4.48
C ALA A 231 -6.91 -1.98 5.75
N SER A 232 -7.32 -3.26 5.73
CA SER A 232 -7.89 -3.93 6.90
C SER A 232 -6.91 -3.99 8.07
N VAL A 233 -5.61 -4.23 7.80
CA VAL A 233 -4.57 -4.23 8.83
C VAL A 233 -4.46 -2.86 9.47
N VAL A 234 -4.34 -1.81 8.65
CA VAL A 234 -4.21 -0.42 9.12
C VAL A 234 -5.41 -0.03 9.98
N VAL A 235 -6.63 -0.19 9.45
CA VAL A 235 -7.84 0.28 10.14
C VAL A 235 -8.08 -0.48 11.43
N ASN A 236 -7.92 -1.80 11.44
CA ASN A 236 -8.12 -2.60 12.64
C ASN A 236 -7.09 -2.27 13.73
N ASP A 237 -5.82 -2.09 13.36
CA ASP A 237 -4.78 -1.73 14.33
C ASP A 237 -4.99 -0.33 14.92
N LEU A 238 -5.33 0.64 14.08
CA LEU A 238 -5.64 2.00 14.52
C LEU A 238 -6.87 2.07 15.43
N LEU A 239 -7.84 1.17 15.24
CA LEU A 239 -8.99 1.06 16.12
C LEU A 239 -8.63 0.37 17.44
N ALA A 240 -7.74 -0.61 17.43
CA ALA A 240 -7.36 -1.40 18.61
C ALA A 240 -6.45 -0.66 19.60
N GLY A 241 -5.52 0.17 19.14
CA GLY A 241 -4.57 0.93 20.00
C GLY A 241 -5.09 2.29 20.36
#